data_AF-A0A2W4CNH3-F1
#
_entry.id   AF-A0A2W4CNH3-F1
#
_cell.length_a   1.000
_cell.length_b   1.000
_cell.length_c   1.000
_cell.angle_alpha   90.00
_cell.angle_beta   90.00
_cell.angle_gamma   90.00
#
_symmetry.space_group_name_H-M   'P 1'
#
loop_
_entity.id
_entity.type
_entity.pdbx_description
1 polymer ?
#
loop_
_entity_poly.entity_id
_entity_poly.type
_entity_poly.pdbx_seq_one_letter_code
_entity_poly.pdbx_strand_id
1 'polypeptide(L)' 'MRSTINLDDALVERARSLTGTKETAALVRQALETLVRVESGKRLIALGGTMPDAAAAPRRRSVVAK' A
#
# COMPACT_ATOMS: atom_id res chain seq x y z
N MET A 1 17.59 3.40 -8.15
CA MET A 1 18.38 4.53 -7.61
C MET A 1 18.96 4.12 -6.28
N ARG A 2 20.22 4.48 -5.98
CA ARG A 2 20.82 4.31 -4.65
C ARG A 2 20.92 5.70 -4.02
N SER A 3 20.38 5.86 -2.83
CA SER A 3 20.34 7.14 -2.11
C SER A 3 20.63 6.89 -0.64
N THR A 4 21.26 7.87 0.00
CA THR A 4 21.51 7.87 1.45
C THR A 4 20.53 8.84 2.07
N ILE A 5 19.73 8.36 3.02
CA ILE A 5 18.71 9.16 3.71
C ILE A 5 18.86 8.95 5.22
N ASN A 6 18.59 9.98 6.01
CA ASN A 6 18.52 9.87 7.46
C ASN A 6 17.11 9.42 7.86
N LEU A 7 17.02 8.42 8.72
CA LEU A 7 15.77 7.88 9.24
C LEU A 7 15.81 7.92 10.76
N ASP A 8 14.64 8.09 11.38
CA ASP A 8 14.50 7.97 12.83
C ASP A 8 14.51 6.49 13.22
N ASP A 9 15.49 6.10 14.04
CA ASP A 9 15.69 4.73 14.49
C ASP A 9 14.49 4.19 15.27
N ALA A 10 13.82 5.02 16.08
CA ALA A 10 12.64 4.60 16.84
C ALA A 10 11.47 4.28 15.90
N LEU A 11 11.32 5.06 14.83
CA LEU A 11 10.31 4.80 13.80
C LEU A 11 10.63 3.53 13.01
N VAL A 12 11.89 3.33 12.64
CA VAL A 12 12.34 2.13 11.92
C VAL A 12 12.11 0.88 12.76
N GLU A 13 12.50 0.88 14.03
CA GLU A 13 12.30 -0.26 14.93
C GLU A 13 10.83 -0.56 15.15
N ARG A 14 9.99 0.46 15.35
CA ARG A 14 8.55 0.27 15.43
C ARG A 14 8.00 -0.34 14.14
N ALA A 15 8.38 0.16 12.99
CA ALA A 15 7.92 -0.35 11.70
C ALA A 15 8.41 -1.79 11.45
N ARG A 16 9.62 -2.15 11.86
CA ARG A 16 10.13 -3.54 11.83
C ARG A 16 9.30 -4.45 12.72
N SER A 17 8.98 -4.02 13.94
CA SER A 17 8.18 -4.82 14.88
C SER A 17 6.77 -5.09 14.37
N LEU A 18 6.17 -4.13 13.65
CA LEU A 18 4.81 -4.23 13.13
C LEU A 18 4.71 -5.00 11.81
N THR A 19 5.72 -4.86 10.94
CA THR A 19 5.70 -5.46 9.59
C THR A 19 6.45 -6.78 9.51
N GLY A 20 7.35 -7.06 10.46
CA GLY A 20 8.29 -8.19 10.41
C GLY A 20 9.43 -8.02 9.40
N THR A 21 9.47 -6.92 8.65
CA THR A 21 10.48 -6.67 7.63
C THR A 21 11.78 -6.20 8.25
N LYS A 22 12.83 -7.03 8.22
CA LYS A 22 14.12 -6.73 8.85
C LYS A 22 14.98 -5.75 8.04
N GLU A 23 14.98 -5.89 6.72
CA GLU A 23 15.82 -5.07 5.84
C GLU A 23 15.24 -3.66 5.66
N THR A 24 16.02 -2.63 5.97
CA THR A 24 15.59 -1.23 5.84
C THR A 24 15.18 -0.87 4.41
N ALA A 25 15.88 -1.38 3.40
CA ALA A 25 15.55 -1.12 2.00
C ALA A 25 14.17 -1.72 1.61
N ALA A 26 13.88 -2.93 2.09
CA ALA A 26 12.58 -3.57 1.87
C ALA A 26 11.46 -2.80 2.61
N LEU A 27 11.73 -2.37 3.84
CA LEU A 27 10.80 -1.58 4.64
C LEU A 27 10.46 -0.23 3.97
N VAL A 28 11.48 0.48 3.47
CA VAL A 28 11.28 1.75 2.75
C VAL A 28 10.50 1.54 1.46
N ARG A 29 10.78 0.46 0.70
CA ARG A 29 10.00 0.12 -0.49
C ARG A 29 8.53 -0.11 -0.14
N GLN A 30 8.25 -0.92 0.88
CA GLN A 30 6.88 -1.19 1.34
C GLN A 30 6.18 0.09 1.80
N ALA A 31 6.88 0.98 2.50
CA ALA A 31 6.34 2.26 2.94
C ALA A 31 5.93 3.14 1.76
N LEU A 32 6.78 3.24 0.73
CA LEU A 32 6.49 4.01 -0.48
C LEU A 32 5.31 3.41 -1.28
N GLU A 33 5.30 2.09 -1.47
CA GLU A 33 4.18 1.40 -2.13
C GLU A 33 2.86 1.60 -1.39
N THR A 34 2.91 1.57 -0.05
CA THR A 34 1.74 1.81 0.79
C THR A 34 1.27 3.26 0.69
N LEU A 35 2.18 4.23 0.68
CA LEU A 35 1.85 5.65 0.50
C LEU A 35 1.17 5.88 -0.85
N VAL A 36 1.71 5.31 -1.93
CA VAL A 36 1.10 5.40 -3.27
C VAL A 36 -0.32 4.83 -3.26
N ARG A 37 -0.54 3.68 -2.61
CA ARG A 37 -1.86 3.07 -2.48
C ARG A 37 -2.85 3.99 -1.75
N VAL A 38 -2.43 4.58 -0.62
CA VAL A 38 -3.27 5.48 0.19
C VAL A 38 -3.64 6.74 -0.60
N GLU A 39 -2.68 7.39 -1.23
CA GLU A 39 -2.93 8.62 -2.01
C GLU A 39 -3.76 8.35 -3.26
N SER A 40 -3.55 7.21 -3.92
CA SER A 40 -4.40 6.77 -5.03
C SER A 40 -5.85 6.61 -4.57
N GLY A 41 -6.08 5.99 -3.41
CA GLY A 41 -7.41 5.87 -2.82
C GLY A 41 -8.06 7.22 -2.52
N LYS A 42 -7.32 8.15 -1.91
CA LYS A 42 -7.80 9.52 -1.65
C LYS A 42 -8.19 10.24 -2.94
N ARG A 43 -7.37 10.11 -4.00
CA ARG A 43 -7.66 10.70 -5.31
C ARG A 43 -8.92 10.12 -5.93
N LEU A 44 -9.12 8.80 -5.84
CA LEU A 44 -10.34 8.14 -6.33
C LEU A 44 -11.58 8.59 -5.55
N ILE A 45 -11.48 8.72 -4.22
CA ILE A 45 -12.58 9.26 -3.38
C ILE A 45 -12.92 10.69 -3.80
N ALA A 46 -11.90 11.52 -4.04
CA ALA A 46 -12.09 12.91 -4.46
C ALA A 46 -12.77 13.05 -5.82
N LEU A 47 -12.72 12.03 -6.69
CA LEU A 47 -13.50 12.00 -7.94
C LEU A 47 -15.00 11.84 -7.69
N GLY A 48 -15.46 11.52 -6.47
CA GLY A 48 -16.87 11.64 -6.09
C GLY A 48 -17.85 10.79 -6.92
N GLY A 49 -17.40 9.71 -7.56
CA GLY A 49 -18.25 8.90 -8.42
C GLY A 49 -18.63 9.58 -9.74
N THR A 50 -17.76 10.43 -10.30
CA THR A 50 -17.93 11.07 -11.63
C THR A 50 -18.08 10.10 -12.81
N MET A 51 -18.06 8.79 -12.58
CA MET A 51 -18.29 7.76 -13.60
C MET A 51 -19.62 7.06 -13.29
N PRO A 52 -20.77 7.62 -13.74
CA PRO A 52 -22.11 7.11 -13.40
C PRO A 52 -22.37 5.69 -13.95
N ASP A 53 -21.72 5.34 -15.06
CA ASP A 53 -21.87 4.03 -15.71
C ASP A 53 -20.83 2.99 -15.22
N ALA A 54 -20.07 3.29 -14.17
CA ALA A 54 -19.08 2.37 -13.62
C ALA A 54 -19.74 1.11 -13.05
N ALA A 55 -19.44 -0.05 -13.63
CA ALA A 55 -19.87 -1.35 -13.12
C ALA A 55 -18.76 -2.02 -12.30
N ALA A 56 -19.13 -2.67 -11.20
CA ALA A 56 -18.19 -3.47 -10.41
C ALA A 56 -17.65 -4.65 -11.23
N ALA A 57 -16.35 -4.94 -11.13
CA ALA A 57 -15.76 -6.11 -11.77
C ALA A 57 -16.44 -7.41 -11.25
N PRO A 58 -16.57 -8.47 -12.09
CA PRO A 58 -17.18 -9.73 -11.68
C PRO A 58 -16.49 -10.30 -10.43
N ARG A 59 -17.29 -10.72 -9.45
CA ARG A 59 -16.77 -11.40 -8.25
C ARG A 59 -16.24 -12.78 -8.63
N ARG A 60 -14.92 -12.98 -8.57
CA ARG A 60 -14.34 -14.33 -8.63
C ARG A 60 -14.53 -15.02 -7.27
N ARG A 61 -15.64 -15.74 -7.09
CA ARG A 61 -15.71 -16.80 -6.05
C ARG A 61 -14.90 -17.96 -6.59
N SER A 62 -13.83 -18.36 -5.90
CA SER A 62 -13.25 -19.68 -6.13
C SER A 62 -14.35 -20.71 -5.87
N VAL A 63 -14.64 -21.55 -6.86
CA VAL A 63 -15.51 -22.71 -6.65
C VAL A 63 -14.73 -23.61 -5.70
N VAL A 64 -15.15 -23.68 -4.44
CA VAL A 64 -14.63 -24.68 -3.51
C VAL A 64 -15.03 -26.03 -4.11
N ALA A 65 -14.04 -26.78 -4.61
CA ALA A 65 -14.25 -28.14 -5.06
C ALA A 65 -14.72 -28.97 -3.84
N LYS A 66 -15.89 -29.60 -3.98
CA LYS A 66 -16.51 -30.46 -2.98
C LYS A 66 -15.80 -31.81 -2.94
#